data_AF-A0A2C9UWV5-F1
#
_entry.id   AF-A0A2C9UWV5-F1
#
_cell.length_a   1.000
_cell.length_b   1.000
_cell.length_c   1.000
_cell.angle_alpha   90.00
_cell.angle_beta   90.00
_cell.angle_gamma   90.00
#
_symmetry.space_group_name_H-M   'P 1'
#
loop_
_entity.id
_entity.type
_entity.pdbx_description
1 polymer ?
#
loop_
_entity_poly.entity_id
_entity_poly.type
_entity_poly.pdbx_seq_one_letter_code
_entity_poly.pdbx_strand_id
1 'polypeptide(L)'
;MAACHLRSISLPSRTHPLTATTEEQLHKLEASQSLSMSHKLSGLKNLFVDDLLQLPMAQHTFSHERQGQCVENAMSGSLEILDSCDSARDFSSQMKGCAQELKLLE
;
A
#
# COMPACT_ATOMS: atom_id res chain seq x y z
N MET A 1 48.45 -32.61 1.04
CA MET A 1 47.62 -31.54 0.43
C MET A 1 46.89 -30.85 1.57
N ALA A 2 47.40 -29.71 2.05
CA ALA A 2 46.83 -29.02 3.20
C ALA A 2 45.51 -28.35 2.78
N ALA A 3 44.41 -28.71 3.43
CA ALA A 3 43.09 -28.15 3.16
C ALA A 3 43.01 -26.73 3.74
N CYS A 4 42.91 -25.72 2.88
CA CYS A 4 42.67 -24.34 3.28
C CYS A 4 41.23 -24.21 3.80
N HIS A 5 41.04 -24.15 5.13
CA HIS A 5 39.78 -23.76 5.73
C HIS A 5 39.62 -22.23 5.67
N LEU A 6 39.03 -21.73 4.58
CA LEU A 6 38.58 -20.35 4.51
C LEU A 6 37.28 -20.22 5.32
N ARG A 7 37.36 -19.79 6.58
CA ARG A 7 36.17 -19.39 7.36
C ARG A 7 35.79 -17.96 6.99
N SER A 8 34.66 -17.79 6.31
CA SER A 8 34.05 -16.47 6.14
C SER A 8 33.63 -15.93 7.50
N ILE A 9 34.16 -14.77 7.88
CA ILE A 9 33.68 -14.01 9.03
C ILE A 9 32.54 -13.10 8.55
N SER A 10 31.31 -13.37 8.98
CA SER A 10 30.22 -12.41 8.80
C SER A 10 30.44 -11.27 9.79
N LEU A 11 30.53 -10.04 9.29
CA LEU A 11 30.50 -8.85 10.14
C LEU A 11 29.17 -8.81 10.91
N PRO A 12 29.14 -8.31 12.17
CA PRO A 12 27.90 -8.18 12.90
C PRO A 12 26.93 -7.30 12.10
N SER A 13 25.70 -7.79 11.93
CA SER A 13 24.60 -7.02 11.34
C SER A 13 24.39 -5.78 12.20
N ARG A 14 24.84 -4.61 11.72
CA ARG A 14 24.57 -3.35 12.41
C ARG A 14 23.10 -3.04 12.25
N THR A 15 22.37 -2.98 13.36
CA THR A 15 20.98 -2.51 13.37
C THR A 15 20.92 -1.10 12.80
N HIS A 16 19.87 -0.84 12.01
CA HIS A 16 19.65 0.48 11.46
C HIS A 16 19.51 1.49 12.62
N PRO A 17 20.13 2.68 12.56
CA PRO A 17 20.11 3.64 13.66
C PRO A 17 18.69 3.94 14.18
N LEU A 18 17.71 3.99 13.28
CA LEU A 18 16.30 4.16 13.64
C LEU A 18 15.78 3.04 14.54
N THR A 19 16.06 1.77 14.18
CA THR A 19 15.63 0.60 14.96
C THR A 19 16.22 0.62 16.36
N ALA A 20 17.52 0.92 16.46
CA ALA A 20 18.21 1.03 17.74
C ALA A 20 17.59 2.14 18.63
N THR A 21 17.31 3.31 18.06
CA THR A 21 16.67 4.42 18.80
C THR A 21 15.25 4.04 19.25
N THR A 22 14.47 3.38 18.41
CA THR A 22 13.09 2.97 18.76
C THR A 22 13.07 1.91 19.87
N GLU A 23 13.98 0.94 19.82
CA GLU A 23 14.12 -0.09 20.85
C GLU A 23 14.53 0.52 22.19
N GLU A 24 15.43 1.51 22.18
CA GLU A 24 15.82 2.25 23.39
C GLU A 24 14.65 3.02 24.01
N GLN A 25 13.86 3.74 23.20
CA GLN A 25 12.68 4.46 23.70
C GLN A 25 11.63 3.51 24.28
N LEU A 26 11.40 2.36 23.63
CA LEU A 26 10.50 1.32 24.12
C LEU A 26 10.98 0.75 25.46
N HIS A 27 12.26 0.41 25.55
CA HIS A 27 12.84 -0.15 26.76
C HIS A 27 12.75 0.83 27.94
N LYS A 28 12.99 2.12 27.71
CA LYS A 28 12.81 3.17 28.72
C LYS A 28 11.37 3.26 29.23
N LEU A 29 10.40 3.11 28.33
CA LEU A 29 8.98 3.18 28.66
C LEU A 29 8.52 1.96 29.49
N GLU A 30 9.05 0.79 29.16
CA GLU A 30 8.83 -0.45 29.91
C GLU A 30 9.45 -0.37 31.32
N ALA A 31 10.72 0.03 31.40
CA ALA A 31 11.48 0.16 32.64
C ALA A 31 10.93 1.21 33.61
N SER A 32 10.11 2.15 33.11
CA SER A 32 9.45 3.17 33.92
C SER A 32 8.33 2.56 34.77
N GLN A 33 8.68 1.98 35.92
CA GLN A 33 7.73 1.32 36.84
C GLN A 33 6.77 2.30 37.54
N SER A 34 7.11 3.59 37.61
CA SER A 34 6.34 4.64 38.30
C SER A 34 5.33 5.38 37.41
N LEU A 35 5.34 5.16 36.09
CA LEU A 35 4.40 5.79 35.17
C LEU A 35 3.06 5.04 35.17
N SER A 36 1.97 5.78 35.34
CA SER A 36 0.62 5.24 35.09
C SER A 36 0.52 4.65 33.69
N MET A 37 -0.31 3.62 33.52
CA MET A 37 -0.59 3.00 32.22
C MET A 37 -0.99 4.04 31.16
N SER A 38 -1.71 5.09 31.55
CA SER A 38 -2.09 6.18 30.64
C SER A 38 -0.87 6.92 30.06
N HIS A 39 0.16 7.16 30.87
CA HIS A 39 1.40 7.79 30.43
C HIS A 39 2.23 6.86 29.55
N LYS A 40 2.25 5.56 29.85
CA LYS A 40 2.90 4.56 28.98
C LYS A 40 2.22 4.48 27.61
N LEU A 41 0.89 4.41 27.57
CA LEU A 41 0.12 4.40 26.32
C LEU A 41 0.32 5.69 25.52
N SER A 42 0.37 6.84 26.19
CA SER A 42 0.68 8.13 25.54
C SER A 42 2.09 8.15 24.95
N GLY A 43 3.09 7.64 25.68
CA GLY A 43 4.47 7.53 25.17
C GLY A 43 4.59 6.61 23.95
N LEU A 44 3.89 5.47 23.96
CA LEU A 44 3.82 4.59 22.78
C LEU A 44 3.14 5.27 21.60
N LYS A 45 2.04 5.98 21.84
CA LYS A 45 1.33 6.72 20.79
C LYS A 45 2.24 7.74 20.12
N ASN A 46 2.99 8.52 20.90
CA ASN A 46 3.89 9.54 20.36
C ASN A 46 5.04 8.90 19.57
N LEU A 47 5.65 7.82 20.08
CA LEU A 47 6.69 7.08 19.35
C LEU A 47 6.18 6.53 18.01
N PHE A 48 4.94 6.04 17.97
CA PHE A 48 4.35 5.46 16.76
C PHE A 48 3.86 6.52 15.77
N VAL A 49 3.14 7.53 16.25
CA VAL A 49 2.44 8.52 15.41
C VAL A 49 3.35 9.68 15.01
N ASP A 50 4.20 10.15 15.91
CA ASP A 50 5.02 11.34 15.65
C ASP A 50 6.39 10.99 15.09
N ASP A 51 7.04 9.94 15.58
CA ASP A 51 8.41 9.63 15.15
C ASP A 51 8.46 8.63 13.98
N LEU A 52 7.64 7.56 14.02
CA LEU A 52 7.66 6.50 13.01
C LEU A 52 6.79 6.81 11.78
N LEU A 53 5.56 7.29 11.99
CA LEU A 53 4.64 7.59 10.88
C LEU A 53 5.02 8.88 10.12
N GLN A 54 5.75 9.81 10.74
CA GLN A 54 6.28 10.99 10.04
C GLN A 54 7.53 10.68 9.19
N LEU A 55 8.09 9.47 9.29
CA LEU A 55 9.25 9.09 8.52
C LEU A 55 8.92 9.12 7.02
N PRO A 56 9.78 9.72 6.16
CA PRO A 56 9.50 9.85 4.73
C PRO A 56 9.14 8.53 4.04
N MET A 57 9.75 7.43 4.48
CA MET A 57 9.49 6.08 3.96
C MET A 57 8.08 5.57 4.32
N ALA A 58 7.60 5.85 5.53
CA ALA A 58 6.24 5.49 5.95
C ALA A 58 5.23 6.31 5.14
N GLN A 59 5.43 7.63 5.04
CA GLN A 59 4.59 8.52 4.23
C GLN A 59 4.56 8.13 2.76
N HIS A 60 5.69 7.71 2.19
CA HIS A 60 5.77 7.24 0.81
C HIS A 60 4.99 5.93 0.59
N THR A 61 5.01 5.02 1.55
CA THR A 61 4.20 3.79 1.50
C THR A 61 2.71 4.12 1.49
N PHE A 62 2.28 5.03 2.39
CA PHE A 62 0.87 5.46 2.44
C PHE A 62 0.45 6.21 1.17
N SER A 63 1.28 7.12 0.65
CA SER A 63 0.97 7.86 -0.57
C SER A 63 0.90 6.94 -1.78
N HIS A 64 1.80 5.97 -1.88
CA HIS A 64 1.79 4.96 -2.94
C HIS A 64 0.53 4.10 -2.91
N GLU A 65 0.08 3.68 -1.71
CA GLU A 65 -1.17 2.93 -1.56
C GLU A 65 -2.39 3.77 -1.99
N ARG A 66 -2.43 5.04 -1.61
CA ARG A 66 -3.49 5.98 -2.04
C ARG A 66 -3.46 6.23 -3.55
N GLN A 67 -2.26 6.35 -4.12
CA GLN A 67 -2.09 6.48 -5.56
C GLN A 67 -2.54 5.23 -6.31
N GLY A 68 -2.22 4.04 -5.79
CA GLY A 68 -2.68 2.76 -6.33
C GLY A 68 -4.21 2.68 -6.36
N GLN A 69 -4.87 3.05 -5.27
CA GLN A 69 -6.34 3.08 -5.21
C GLN A 69 -6.94 4.10 -6.20
N CYS A 70 -6.32 5.27 -6.35
CA CYS A 70 -6.79 6.28 -7.30
C CYS A 70 -6.70 5.77 -8.75
N VAL A 71 -5.61 5.10 -9.10
CA VAL A 71 -5.41 4.50 -10.44
C VAL A 71 -6.41 3.37 -10.68
N GLU A 72 -6.62 2.50 -9.70
CA GLU A 72 -7.58 1.39 -9.78
C GLU A 72 -9.01 1.91 -9.99
N ASN A 73 -9.46 2.88 -9.18
CA ASN A 73 -10.76 3.52 -9.35
C ASN A 73 -10.93 4.16 -10.74
N ALA A 74 -9.91 4.87 -11.23
CA ALA A 74 -9.95 5.50 -12.55
C ALA A 74 -10.02 4.46 -13.68
N MET A 75 -9.32 3.33 -13.53
CA MET A 75 -9.38 2.23 -14.48
C MET A 75 -10.74 1.53 -14.44
N SER A 76 -11.31 1.27 -13.27
CA SER A 76 -12.67 0.71 -13.12
C SER A 76 -13.70 1.61 -13.81
N GLY A 77 -13.69 2.92 -13.55
CA GLY A 77 -14.60 3.85 -14.20
C GLY A 77 -14.42 3.92 -15.72
N SER A 78 -13.19 3.75 -16.22
CA SER A 78 -12.94 3.68 -17.67
C SER A 78 -13.51 2.41 -18.30
N LEU A 79 -13.43 1.28 -17.61
CA LEU A 79 -14.03 0.01 -18.06
C LEU A 79 -15.56 0.11 -18.12
N GLU A 80 -16.20 0.69 -17.10
CA GLU A 80 -17.65 0.90 -17.09
C GLU A 80 -18.14 1.73 -18.30
N ILE A 81 -17.36 2.74 -18.70
CA ILE A 81 -17.65 3.54 -19.89
C ILE A 81 -17.51 2.68 -21.16
N LEU A 82 -16.46 1.88 -21.27
CA LEU A 82 -16.26 0.99 -22.41
C LEU A 82 -17.40 -0.04 -22.54
N ASP A 83 -17.80 -0.66 -21.44
CA ASP A 83 -18.91 -1.61 -21.40
C ASP A 83 -20.23 -0.96 -21.84
N SER A 84 -20.45 0.30 -21.43
CA SER A 84 -21.61 1.09 -21.85
C SER A 84 -21.56 1.43 -23.35
N CYS A 85 -20.40 1.78 -23.89
CA CYS A 85 -20.20 2.01 -25.32
C CYS A 85 -20.41 0.74 -26.15
N ASP A 86 -19.97 -0.40 -25.64
CA ASP A 86 -20.16 -1.70 -26.28
C ASP A 86 -21.65 -2.05 -26.32
N SER A 87 -22.36 -1.87 -25.20
CA SER A 87 -23.82 -2.04 -25.14
C SER A 87 -24.57 -1.12 -26.11
N ALA A 88 -24.15 0.15 -26.21
CA ALA A 88 -24.75 1.10 -27.15
C ALA A 88 -24.52 0.70 -28.62
N ARG A 89 -23.34 0.13 -28.92
CA ARG A 89 -23.00 -0.37 -30.26
C ARG A 89 -23.84 -1.60 -30.64
N ASP A 90 -24.07 -2.50 -29.69
CA ASP A 90 -24.94 -3.67 -29.90
C ASP A 90 -26.38 -3.25 -30.17
N PHE A 91 -26.91 -2.32 -29.36
CA PHE A 91 -28.24 -1.76 -29.58
C PHE A 91 -28.36 -1.07 -30.95
N SER A 92 -27.37 -0.27 -31.33
CA SER A 92 -27.33 0.38 -32.65
C SER A 92 -27.34 -0.65 -33.79
N SER A 93 -26.61 -1.75 -33.63
CA SER A 93 -26.55 -2.84 -34.61
C SER A 93 -27.89 -3.57 -34.72
N GLN A 94 -28.56 -3.83 -33.61
CA GLN A 94 -29.91 -4.41 -33.58
C GLN A 94 -30.92 -3.51 -34.28
N MET A 95 -30.92 -2.20 -33.97
CA MET A 95 -31.83 -1.24 -34.61
C MET A 95 -31.63 -1.18 -36.12
N LYS A 96 -30.37 -1.25 -36.59
CA LYS A 96 -30.05 -1.34 -38.02
C LYS A 96 -30.63 -2.61 -38.66
N GLY A 97 -30.53 -3.74 -37.97
CA GLY A 97 -31.15 -5.00 -38.40
C GLY A 97 -32.67 -4.88 -38.56
N CYS A 98 -33.36 -4.38 -37.53
CA CYS A 98 -34.81 -4.17 -37.56
C CYS A 98 -35.23 -3.23 -38.71
N ALA A 99 -34.48 -2.14 -38.93
CA ALA A 99 -34.76 -1.20 -40.02
C ALA A 99 -34.58 -1.82 -41.42
N GLN A 100 -33.67 -2.80 -41.57
CA GLN A 100 -33.50 -3.53 -42.82
C GLN A 100 -34.62 -4.55 -43.05
N GLU A 101 -35.05 -5.25 -41.99
CA GLU A 101 -36.15 -6.21 -42.06
C GLU A 101 -37.47 -5.54 -42.43
N LEU A 102 -37.77 -4.37 -41.84
CA LEU A 102 -38.94 -3.57 -42.21
C LEU A 102 -38.94 -3.14 -43.69
N LYS A 103 -37.78 -2.82 -44.26
CA LYS A 103 -37.65 -2.46 -45.69
C LYS A 103 -37.82 -3.64 -46.64
N LEU A 104 -37.64 -4.87 -46.17
CA LEU A 104 -37.84 -6.09 -46.98
C LEU A 104 -39.31 -6.57 -46.96
N LEU A 105 -40.10 -6.07 -46.01
CA LEU A 105 -41.53 -6.34 -45.86
C LEU A 105 -42.42 -5.35 -46.64
N GLU A 106 -41.84 -4.25 -47.14
CA GLU A 106 -42.48 -3.23 -48.00
C GLU A 106 -42.19 -3.50 -49.48
#